data_AF-A0A7D5P3J5-F1
#
_entry.id   AF-A0A7D5P3J5-F1
#
_cell.length_a   1.000
_cell.length_b   1.000
_cell.length_c   1.000
_cell.angle_alpha   90.00
_cell.angle_beta   90.00
_cell.angle_gamma   90.00
#
_symmetry.space_group_name_H-M   'P 1'
#
loop_
_entity.id
_entity.type
_entity.pdbx_description
1 polymer ?
#
loop_
_entity_poly.entity_id
_entity_poly.type
_entity_poly.pdbx_seq_one_letter_code
_entity_poly.pdbx_strand_id
1 'polypeptide(L)'
;MTVLAPYGFAADGGTERETNDEANAEVTATEIDPTTETPVESLTDPGSLRGREGPTVAERTHAHEDPDHCEATAAGRAVVGVTNDSGAVLLLRPEDADRVFLPNTVVEADGDWADAARRAVAEEAGTTVRLDGVERLRTVDHVVGTDGDTRHQNTTWHVLFRGSPVDASDDVSSGVDGWRAGWYDELPADPDESGDVIGDVRAVLD
;
A
#
# COMPACT_ATOMS: atom_id res chain seq x y z
N MET A 1 -32.76 20.29 3.35
CA MET A 1 -33.52 19.38 2.47
C MET A 1 -32.67 18.13 2.37
N THR A 2 -33.08 17.09 3.07
CA THR A 2 -32.34 15.84 3.29
C THR A 2 -32.86 14.77 2.34
N VAL A 3 -31.95 14.05 1.68
CA VAL A 3 -32.13 12.74 1.01
C VAL A 3 -30.71 12.13 1.05
N LEU A 4 -30.30 11.22 1.94
CA LEU A 4 -30.70 9.84 2.25
C LEU A 4 -30.82 8.92 1.00
N ALA A 5 -29.85 8.00 0.91
CA ALA A 5 -29.64 6.91 -0.07
C ALA A 5 -30.87 5.99 -0.25
N PRO A 6 -30.95 5.01 -1.18
CA PRO A 6 -30.01 3.87 -1.33
C PRO A 6 -29.86 3.33 -2.77
N TYR A 7 -29.00 2.35 -3.05
CA TYR A 7 -29.32 1.25 -3.99
C TYR A 7 -28.38 0.06 -3.78
N GLY A 8 -28.95 -1.05 -3.30
CA GLY A 8 -28.43 -2.39 -3.55
C GLY A 8 -29.16 -3.00 -4.74
N PHE A 9 -28.60 -4.05 -5.32
CA PHE A 9 -29.35 -4.99 -6.15
C PHE A 9 -28.88 -6.41 -5.87
N ALA A 10 -29.82 -7.23 -5.40
CA ALA A 10 -29.74 -8.68 -5.35
C ALA A 10 -30.36 -9.25 -6.63
N ALA A 11 -29.78 -10.32 -7.16
CA ALA A 11 -30.47 -11.21 -8.09
C ALA A 11 -30.37 -12.63 -7.54
N ASP A 12 -31.50 -13.13 -7.07
CA ASP A 12 -31.77 -14.55 -6.82
C ASP A 12 -32.52 -15.11 -8.04
N GLY A 13 -32.25 -16.36 -8.38
CA GLY A 13 -32.82 -17.06 -9.53
C GLY A 13 -32.16 -18.42 -9.74
N GLY A 14 -32.38 -19.36 -8.81
CA GLY A 14 -31.90 -20.74 -8.91
C GLY A 14 -32.64 -21.59 -9.95
N THR A 15 -32.04 -22.74 -10.32
CA THR A 15 -32.56 -24.11 -10.09
C THR A 15 -31.59 -25.19 -10.61
N GLU A 16 -31.22 -26.10 -9.69
CA GLU A 16 -31.14 -27.57 -9.79
C GLU A 16 -30.12 -28.30 -10.71
N ARG A 17 -29.09 -28.85 -10.03
CA ARG A 17 -28.66 -30.27 -9.93
C ARG A 17 -28.57 -31.14 -11.19
N GLU A 18 -27.36 -31.62 -11.50
CA GLU A 18 -27.07 -33.04 -11.77
C GLU A 18 -25.57 -33.35 -11.60
N THR A 19 -25.31 -34.56 -11.13
CA THR A 19 -24.02 -35.13 -10.71
C THR A 19 -23.17 -35.58 -11.89
N ASN A 20 -21.83 -35.45 -11.80
CA ASN A 20 -20.91 -36.40 -12.43
C ASN A 20 -19.65 -36.57 -11.59
N ASP A 21 -19.36 -37.83 -11.33
CA ASP A 21 -18.23 -38.36 -10.58
C ASP A 21 -17.14 -38.81 -11.58
N GLU A 22 -15.90 -38.82 -11.08
CA GLU A 22 -14.70 -39.52 -11.57
C GLU A 22 -13.88 -39.04 -12.79
N ALA A 23 -12.60 -38.75 -12.45
CA ALA A 23 -11.35 -39.26 -13.04
C ALA A 23 -10.54 -38.42 -14.06
N ASN A 24 -9.45 -37.85 -13.53
CA ASN A 24 -8.08 -37.83 -14.05
C ASN A 24 -7.81 -37.42 -15.51
N ALA A 25 -7.23 -36.22 -15.66
CA ALA A 25 -6.09 -36.02 -16.56
C ALA A 25 -5.06 -35.11 -15.88
N GLU A 26 -3.90 -35.72 -15.66
CA GLU A 26 -2.59 -35.19 -15.30
C GLU A 26 -2.27 -33.81 -15.91
N VAL A 27 -1.92 -32.84 -15.07
CA VAL A 27 -1.10 -31.69 -15.49
C VAL A 27 0.14 -31.71 -14.61
N THR A 28 1.19 -32.39 -15.09
CA THR A 28 2.53 -32.35 -14.51
C THR A 28 3.45 -31.63 -15.49
N ALA A 29 4.04 -30.52 -15.03
CA ALA A 29 5.36 -29.94 -15.33
C ALA A 29 5.27 -28.41 -15.09
N THR A 30 5.66 -27.83 -13.94
CA THR A 30 7.02 -27.67 -13.38
C THR A 30 7.90 -26.84 -14.33
N GLU A 31 8.18 -25.57 -14.00
CA GLU A 31 9.26 -25.16 -13.09
C GLU A 31 8.89 -23.90 -12.27
N ILE A 32 9.08 -23.93 -10.95
CA ILE A 32 9.13 -22.74 -10.07
C ILE A 32 10.60 -22.55 -9.69
N ASP A 33 11.16 -21.40 -10.05
CA ASP A 33 12.56 -20.97 -9.84
C ASP A 33 12.60 -19.94 -8.66
N PRO A 34 13.70 -19.79 -7.88
CA PRO A 34 13.80 -20.21 -6.50
C PRO A 34 14.16 -19.01 -5.60
N THR A 35 13.30 -18.00 -5.56
CA THR A 35 13.38 -16.89 -4.60
C THR A 35 12.05 -16.79 -3.86
N THR A 36 11.82 -17.74 -2.98
CA THR A 36 10.62 -17.85 -2.15
C THR A 36 10.49 -16.69 -1.17
N GLU A 37 9.66 -15.70 -1.52
CA GLU A 37 8.83 -15.00 -0.55
C GLU A 37 7.38 -15.29 -0.92
N THR A 38 6.68 -16.04 -0.05
CA THR A 38 5.24 -16.23 -0.19
C THR A 38 4.58 -14.85 -0.22
N PRO A 39 3.74 -14.54 -1.22
CA PRO A 39 3.09 -13.24 -1.30
C PRO A 39 2.37 -12.86 -0.02
N VAL A 40 2.36 -11.58 0.30
CA VAL A 40 1.67 -11.08 1.49
C VAL A 40 0.17 -10.95 1.18
N GLU A 41 -0.55 -12.03 1.43
CA GLU A 41 -2.00 -12.08 1.23
C GLU A 41 -2.76 -11.26 2.29
N SER A 42 -2.26 -11.19 3.52
CA SER A 42 -2.92 -10.51 4.64
C SER A 42 -1.91 -10.03 5.67
N LEU A 43 -2.14 -8.84 6.24
CA LEU A 43 -1.39 -8.32 7.37
C LEU A 43 -2.30 -7.47 8.27
N THR A 44 -2.89 -8.09 9.30
CA THR A 44 -3.77 -7.42 10.27
C THR A 44 -3.05 -7.02 11.58
N ASP A 45 -1.86 -7.58 11.84
CA ASP A 45 -1.03 -7.25 13.00
C ASP A 45 0.42 -7.01 12.56
N PRO A 46 0.78 -5.76 12.19
CA PRO A 46 2.16 -5.41 11.84
C PRO A 46 3.16 -5.66 12.98
N GLY A 47 2.71 -5.62 14.24
CA GLY A 47 3.55 -5.91 15.40
C GLY A 47 4.13 -7.31 15.39
N SER A 48 3.41 -8.28 14.79
CA SER A 48 3.86 -9.67 14.65
C SER A 48 5.10 -9.85 13.77
N LEU A 49 5.47 -8.84 12.99
CA LEU A 49 6.66 -8.83 12.14
C LEU A 49 7.91 -8.34 12.86
N ARG A 50 7.79 -7.73 14.05
CA ARG A 50 8.95 -7.29 14.83
C ARG A 50 9.83 -8.48 15.20
N GLY A 51 11.13 -8.35 14.94
CA GLY A 51 12.13 -9.39 15.23
C GLY A 51 12.16 -10.55 14.23
N ARG A 52 11.35 -10.51 13.16
CA ARG A 52 11.53 -11.39 12.01
C ARG A 52 12.65 -10.84 11.12
N GLU A 53 13.30 -11.74 10.39
CA GLU A 53 14.17 -11.36 9.27
C GLU A 53 13.31 -10.84 8.11
N GLY A 54 13.81 -9.85 7.37
CA GLY A 54 13.09 -9.19 6.27
C GLY A 54 12.94 -7.69 6.50
N PRO A 55 11.93 -7.23 7.27
CA PRO A 55 11.62 -5.82 7.35
C PRO A 55 12.63 -5.03 8.18
N THR A 56 13.05 -3.87 7.67
CA THR A 56 13.74 -2.87 8.47
C THR A 56 12.75 -2.24 9.46
N VAL A 57 13.06 -2.31 10.76
CA VAL A 57 12.20 -1.76 11.82
C VAL A 57 12.71 -0.40 12.28
N ALA A 58 11.80 0.58 12.41
CA ALA A 58 12.14 1.90 12.93
C ALA A 58 11.02 2.49 13.81
N GLU A 59 11.41 3.39 14.71
CA GLU A 59 10.51 4.23 15.50
C GLU A 59 10.59 5.68 15.03
N ARG A 60 9.46 6.37 15.01
CA ARG A 60 9.32 7.74 14.52
C ARG A 60 8.38 8.54 15.40
N THR A 61 8.57 9.85 15.41
CA THR A 61 7.65 10.79 16.04
C THR A 61 7.23 11.81 15.02
N HIS A 62 5.93 11.94 14.78
CA HIS A 62 5.34 12.96 13.93
C HIS A 62 4.63 13.99 14.80
N ALA A 63 5.09 15.24 14.72
CA ALA A 63 4.45 16.37 15.37
C ALA A 63 3.36 16.94 14.47
N HIS A 64 2.20 17.19 15.06
CA HIS A 64 1.03 17.79 14.42
C HIS A 64 0.69 19.11 15.11
N GLU A 65 0.16 20.05 14.33
CA GLU A 65 -0.31 21.34 14.85
C GLU A 65 -1.67 21.20 15.55
N ASP A 66 -2.49 20.24 15.12
CA ASP A 66 -3.85 19.99 15.63
C ASP A 66 -4.06 18.49 15.93
N PRO A 67 -4.84 18.14 16.98
CA PRO A 67 -5.25 16.76 17.23
C PRO A 67 -6.04 16.10 16.09
N ASP A 68 -6.82 16.86 15.32
CA ASP A 68 -7.60 16.39 14.17
C ASP A 68 -6.71 16.28 12.92
N HIS A 69 -5.77 15.34 12.96
CA HIS A 69 -4.88 15.02 11.85
C HIS A 69 -5.35 13.75 11.12
N CYS A 70 -4.90 13.56 9.88
CA CYS A 70 -5.38 12.50 8.98
C CYS A 70 -5.26 11.06 9.54
N GLU A 71 -4.44 10.84 10.56
CA GLU A 71 -4.22 9.53 11.19
C GLU A 71 -4.68 9.46 12.65
N ALA A 72 -5.44 10.45 13.12
CA ALA A 72 -5.81 10.58 14.54
C ALA A 72 -6.59 9.36 15.09
N THR A 73 -7.34 8.67 14.24
CA THR A 73 -8.09 7.45 14.57
C THR A 73 -7.65 6.24 13.76
N ALA A 74 -6.59 6.36 12.97
CA ALA A 74 -6.13 5.31 12.08
C ALA A 74 -5.33 4.24 12.84
N ALA A 75 -5.34 3.01 12.32
CA ALA A 75 -4.38 2.00 12.73
C ALA A 75 -2.99 2.29 12.13
N GLY A 76 -2.96 2.93 10.96
CA GLY A 76 -1.76 3.55 10.40
C GLY A 76 -1.81 3.72 8.89
N ARG A 77 -0.72 3.39 8.20
CA ARG A 77 -0.55 3.62 6.77
C ARG A 77 0.05 2.42 6.06
N ALA A 78 -0.51 2.10 4.90
CA ALA A 78 0.08 1.18 3.94
C ALA A 78 0.73 1.98 2.81
N VAL A 79 1.97 1.68 2.50
CA VAL A 79 2.78 2.30 1.43
C VAL A 79 3.29 1.17 0.53
N VAL A 80 3.29 1.37 -0.78
CA VAL A 80 3.65 0.29 -1.74
C VAL A 80 4.72 0.76 -2.70
N GLY A 81 5.90 0.16 -2.62
CA GLY A 81 6.90 0.22 -3.68
C GLY A 81 6.60 -0.84 -4.73
N VAL A 82 6.17 -0.44 -5.93
CA VAL A 82 5.92 -1.36 -7.04
C VAL A 82 7.04 -1.22 -8.05
N THR A 83 7.71 -2.34 -8.36
CA THR A 83 8.79 -2.40 -9.35
C THR A 83 8.37 -3.30 -10.49
N ASN A 84 8.48 -2.83 -11.73
CA ASN A 84 8.19 -3.62 -12.93
C ASN A 84 9.41 -4.48 -13.35
N ASP A 85 9.27 -5.27 -14.41
CA ASP A 85 10.34 -6.15 -14.91
C ASP A 85 11.57 -5.40 -15.46
N SER A 86 11.43 -4.11 -15.78
CA SER A 86 12.57 -3.27 -16.19
C SER A 86 13.34 -2.66 -15.02
N GLY A 87 12.86 -2.85 -13.79
CA GLY A 87 13.42 -2.22 -12.58
C GLY A 87 12.88 -0.82 -12.32
N ALA A 88 11.93 -0.33 -13.13
CA ALA A 88 11.32 0.98 -12.94
C ALA A 88 10.29 0.92 -11.81
N VAL A 89 10.21 2.01 -11.03
CA VAL A 89 9.33 2.13 -9.87
C VAL A 89 8.09 2.94 -10.21
N LEU A 90 6.93 2.47 -9.76
CA LEU A 90 5.67 3.20 -9.87
C LEU A 90 5.65 4.39 -8.92
N LEU A 91 5.62 5.61 -9.46
CA LEU A 91 5.51 6.84 -8.68
C LEU A 91 4.26 7.62 -9.07
N LEU A 92 3.72 8.32 -8.06
CA LEU A 92 2.66 9.31 -8.18
C LEU A 92 3.26 10.71 -8.05
N ARG A 93 2.87 11.62 -8.94
CA ARG A 93 3.33 13.02 -8.95
C ARG A 93 2.17 13.99 -9.17
N PRO A 94 2.00 15.02 -8.32
CA PRO A 94 1.11 16.13 -8.63
C PRO A 94 1.60 16.90 -9.86
N GLU A 95 0.69 17.31 -10.75
CA GLU A 95 1.05 18.00 -12.00
C GLU A 95 1.75 19.35 -11.77
N ASP A 96 1.39 20.02 -10.66
CA ASP A 96 1.87 21.36 -10.31
C ASP A 96 2.97 21.35 -9.23
N ALA A 97 3.56 20.19 -8.92
CA ALA A 97 4.62 20.09 -7.91
C ALA A 97 5.78 19.16 -8.30
N ASP A 98 6.97 19.49 -7.82
CA ASP A 98 8.18 18.67 -7.94
C ASP A 98 8.32 17.72 -6.74
N ARG A 99 7.25 16.98 -6.47
CA ARG A 99 7.17 15.99 -5.40
C ARG A 99 6.73 14.65 -5.97
N VAL A 100 7.26 13.58 -5.42
CA VAL A 100 6.90 12.21 -5.80
C VAL A 100 6.52 11.40 -4.58
N PHE A 101 5.61 10.46 -4.79
CA PHE A 101 5.03 9.62 -3.76
C PHE A 101 4.96 8.19 -4.29
N LEU A 102 5.12 7.23 -3.37
CA LEU A 102 4.65 5.88 -3.61
C LEU A 102 3.13 5.82 -3.40
N PRO A 103 2.40 4.92 -4.11
CA PRO A 103 1.01 4.64 -3.77
C PRO A 103 0.86 4.32 -2.28
N ASN A 104 -0.11 4.97 -1.63
CA ASN A 104 -0.28 4.82 -0.19
C ASN A 104 -1.69 5.19 0.28
N THR A 105 -2.12 4.59 1.38
CA THR A 105 -3.44 4.89 1.96
C THR A 105 -3.44 4.70 3.46
N VAL A 106 -4.39 5.37 4.12
CA VAL A 106 -4.66 5.17 5.55
C VAL A 106 -5.31 3.80 5.75
N VAL A 107 -4.90 3.11 6.81
CA VAL A 107 -5.52 1.88 7.29
C VAL A 107 -6.38 2.24 8.50
N GLU A 108 -7.69 2.05 8.34
CA GLU A 108 -8.67 2.21 9.39
C GLU A 108 -8.41 1.27 10.58
N ALA A 109 -9.07 1.54 11.71
CA ALA A 109 -9.05 0.63 12.85
C ALA A 109 -9.44 -0.79 12.43
N ASP A 110 -8.69 -1.79 12.92
CA ASP A 110 -8.85 -3.22 12.60
C ASP A 110 -8.69 -3.59 11.11
N GLY A 111 -8.15 -2.69 10.29
CA GLY A 111 -7.93 -2.91 8.86
C GLY A 111 -6.78 -3.88 8.55
N ASP A 112 -6.76 -4.38 7.32
CA ASP A 112 -5.65 -5.18 6.77
C ASP A 112 -4.76 -4.30 5.89
N TRP A 113 -3.46 -4.24 6.22
CA TRP A 113 -2.49 -3.42 5.50
C TRP A 113 -2.23 -3.93 4.09
N ALA A 114 -2.29 -5.24 3.86
CA ALA A 114 -2.09 -5.84 2.54
C ALA A 114 -3.25 -5.53 1.61
N ASP A 115 -4.49 -5.61 2.11
CA ASP A 115 -5.68 -5.21 1.33
C ASP A 115 -5.68 -3.72 1.04
N ALA A 116 -5.35 -2.89 2.03
CA ALA A 116 -5.25 -1.44 1.87
C ALA A 116 -4.17 -1.06 0.84
N ALA A 117 -3.01 -1.71 0.87
CA ALA A 117 -1.93 -1.54 -0.10
C ALA A 117 -2.39 -1.84 -1.54
N ARG A 118 -3.00 -3.00 -1.78
CA ARG A 118 -3.51 -3.36 -3.12
C ARG A 118 -4.56 -2.38 -3.61
N ARG A 119 -5.48 -1.97 -2.73
CA ARG A 119 -6.51 -0.98 -3.04
C ARG A 119 -5.89 0.36 -3.44
N ALA A 120 -4.89 0.84 -2.70
CA ALA A 120 -4.21 2.11 -3.01
C ALA A 120 -3.62 2.10 -4.42
N VAL A 121 -2.91 1.03 -4.81
CA VAL A 121 -2.32 0.92 -6.15
C VAL A 121 -3.41 0.89 -7.23
N ALA A 122 -4.49 0.13 -7.02
CA ALA A 122 -5.60 0.05 -7.97
C ALA A 122 -6.32 1.39 -8.15
N GLU A 123 -6.58 2.12 -7.05
CA GLU A 123 -7.28 3.40 -7.06
C GLU A 123 -6.39 4.54 -7.58
N GLU A 124 -5.12 4.59 -7.17
CA GLU A 124 -4.27 5.74 -7.45
C GLU A 124 -3.51 5.64 -8.77
N ALA A 125 -3.24 4.42 -9.26
CA ALA A 125 -2.44 4.17 -10.47
C ALA A 125 -3.12 3.27 -11.52
N GLY A 126 -4.32 2.76 -11.24
CA GLY A 126 -5.10 1.98 -12.20
C GLY A 126 -4.52 0.61 -12.54
N THR A 127 -3.65 0.05 -11.67
CA THR A 127 -2.99 -1.24 -11.90
C THR A 127 -3.17 -2.19 -10.72
N THR A 128 -2.98 -3.50 -10.96
CA THR A 128 -3.06 -4.54 -9.94
C THR A 128 -1.68 -5.04 -9.59
N VAL A 129 -1.45 -5.30 -8.29
CA VAL A 129 -0.13 -5.64 -7.76
C VAL A 129 -0.18 -6.92 -6.92
N ARG A 130 0.88 -7.72 -7.02
CA ARG A 130 1.24 -8.77 -6.08
C ARG A 130 2.15 -8.17 -5.01
N LEU A 131 1.86 -8.41 -3.73
CA LEU A 131 2.72 -7.96 -2.64
C LEU A 131 3.75 -9.04 -2.34
N ASP A 132 5.01 -8.71 -2.52
CA ASP A 132 6.12 -9.66 -2.55
C ASP A 132 6.75 -9.82 -1.17
N GLY A 133 6.61 -8.80 -0.32
CA GLY A 133 7.13 -8.80 1.04
C GLY A 133 6.91 -7.46 1.74
N VAL A 134 7.34 -7.39 2.99
CA VAL A 134 7.40 -6.13 3.75
C VAL A 134 8.85 -5.68 3.83
N GLU A 135 9.11 -4.48 3.32
CA GLU A 135 10.44 -3.87 3.30
C GLU A 135 10.73 -3.11 4.60
N ARG A 136 9.75 -2.36 5.08
CA ARG A 136 9.91 -1.48 6.24
C ARG A 136 8.68 -1.52 7.12
N LEU A 137 8.95 -1.59 8.42
CA LEU A 137 7.95 -1.49 9.46
C LEU A 137 8.30 -0.32 10.37
N ARG A 138 7.42 0.68 10.43
CA ARG A 138 7.57 1.86 11.27
C ARG A 138 6.49 1.91 12.32
N THR A 139 6.89 2.18 13.55
CA THR A 139 5.97 2.62 14.61
C THR A 139 6.08 4.12 14.73
N VAL A 140 4.95 4.80 14.62
CA VAL A 140 4.89 6.25 14.59
C VAL A 140 4.11 6.74 15.80
N ASP A 141 4.78 7.49 16.67
CA ASP A 141 4.12 8.24 17.74
C ASP A 141 3.68 9.61 17.21
N HIS A 142 2.39 9.88 17.31
CA HIS A 142 1.79 11.14 16.92
C HIS A 142 1.69 12.04 18.15
N VAL A 143 2.23 13.25 18.04
CA VAL A 143 2.24 14.21 19.13
C VAL A 143 1.71 15.56 18.68
N VAL A 144 1.10 16.31 19.59
CA VAL A 144 0.63 17.68 19.36
C VAL A 144 1.31 18.61 20.35
N GLY A 145 1.83 19.73 19.86
CA GLY A 145 2.38 20.79 20.69
C GLY A 145 1.26 21.60 21.36
N THR A 146 1.38 21.89 22.65
CA THR A 146 0.45 22.78 23.35
C THR A 146 1.23 23.60 24.37
N ASP A 147 1.30 24.92 24.20
CA ASP A 147 1.88 25.89 25.13
C ASP A 147 3.19 25.45 25.84
N GLY A 148 4.16 24.97 25.06
CA GLY A 148 5.48 24.58 25.55
C GLY A 148 5.61 23.12 26.00
N ASP A 149 4.51 22.37 26.00
CA ASP A 149 4.49 20.93 26.23
C ASP A 149 4.14 20.16 24.94
N THR A 150 4.52 18.89 24.90
CA THR A 150 4.19 17.96 23.82
C THR A 150 3.32 16.85 24.38
N ARG A 151 2.12 16.67 23.80
CA ARG A 151 1.17 15.65 24.22
C ARG A 151 1.10 14.53 23.18
N HIS A 152 1.28 13.29 23.65
CA HIS A 152 0.98 12.09 22.86
C HIS A 152 -0.52 12.01 22.54
N GLN A 153 -0.83 11.70 21.28
CA GLN A 153 -2.19 11.49 20.79
C GLN A 153 -2.46 10.01 20.59
N ASN A 154 -1.74 9.38 19.67
CA ASN A 154 -1.86 7.98 19.32
C ASN A 154 -0.55 7.44 18.74
N THR A 155 -0.50 6.13 18.54
CA THR A 155 0.63 5.44 17.92
C THR A 155 0.09 4.59 16.77
N THR A 156 0.71 4.70 15.59
CA THR A 156 0.29 4.01 14.37
C THR A 156 1.38 3.14 13.79
N TRP A 157 1.00 2.26 12.86
CA TRP A 157 1.94 1.43 12.08
C TRP A 157 1.99 1.85 10.62
N HIS A 158 3.19 2.19 10.16
CA HIS A 158 3.46 2.50 8.76
C HIS A 158 4.21 1.32 8.16
N VAL A 159 3.63 0.69 7.12
CA VAL A 159 4.17 -0.51 6.49
C VAL A 159 4.47 -0.21 5.03
N LEU A 160 5.74 -0.39 4.63
CA LEU A 160 6.17 -0.34 3.24
C LEU A 160 6.23 -1.77 2.68
N PHE A 161 5.39 -2.04 1.70
CA PHE A 161 5.42 -3.29 0.94
C PHE A 161 6.32 -3.16 -0.29
N ARG A 162 7.02 -4.26 -0.63
CA ARG A 162 7.50 -4.49 -2.00
C ARG A 162 6.40 -5.17 -2.79
N GLY A 163 6.24 -4.80 -4.05
CA GLY A 163 5.32 -5.46 -4.94
C GLY A 163 5.75 -5.44 -6.39
N SER A 164 5.12 -6.30 -7.17
CA SER A 164 5.29 -6.43 -8.62
C SER A 164 3.92 -6.34 -9.30
N PRO A 165 3.82 -5.70 -10.47
CA PRO A 165 2.54 -5.67 -11.19
C PRO A 165 2.13 -7.09 -11.59
N VAL A 166 0.84 -7.40 -11.49
CA VAL A 166 0.31 -8.73 -11.90
C VAL A 166 0.35 -8.89 -13.41
N ASP A 167 0.15 -7.78 -14.13
CA ASP A 167 0.22 -7.72 -15.59
C ASP A 167 1.42 -6.86 -16.01
N ALA A 168 2.17 -7.28 -17.02
CA ALA A 168 3.32 -6.54 -17.57
C ALA A 168 2.91 -5.29 -18.39
N SER A 169 1.78 -4.67 -18.05
CA SER A 169 1.29 -3.48 -18.73
C SER A 169 2.02 -2.25 -18.24
N ASP A 170 2.67 -1.53 -19.16
CA ASP A 170 3.25 -0.22 -18.89
C ASP A 170 2.19 0.88 -18.77
N ASP A 171 0.94 0.60 -19.16
CA ASP A 171 -0.16 1.55 -19.06
C ASP A 171 -0.59 1.75 -17.61
N VAL A 172 -0.07 2.80 -16.98
CA VAL A 172 -0.51 3.32 -15.68
C VAL A 172 -1.09 4.72 -15.87
N SER A 173 -2.14 5.02 -15.12
CA SER A 173 -2.78 6.34 -15.15
C SER A 173 -3.24 6.70 -13.76
N SER A 174 -3.09 7.97 -13.36
CA SER A 174 -3.55 8.33 -12.03
C SER A 174 -5.08 8.32 -11.96
N GLY A 175 -5.63 7.71 -10.93
CA GLY A 175 -7.05 7.85 -10.58
C GLY A 175 -7.36 9.10 -9.74
N VAL A 176 -6.34 9.93 -9.47
CA VAL A 176 -6.46 11.15 -8.67
C VAL A 176 -6.37 12.38 -9.57
N ASP A 177 -7.37 13.25 -9.51
CA ASP A 177 -7.41 14.49 -10.29
C ASP A 177 -6.20 15.40 -9.98
N GLY A 178 -5.50 15.85 -11.03
CA GLY A 178 -4.31 16.70 -10.90
C GLY A 178 -3.03 15.94 -10.54
N TRP A 179 -3.04 14.61 -10.67
CA TRP A 179 -1.88 13.75 -10.46
C TRP A 179 -1.56 12.92 -11.70
N ARG A 180 -0.30 12.46 -11.78
CA ARG A 180 0.21 11.54 -12.79
C ARG A 180 0.79 10.33 -12.12
N ALA A 181 0.50 9.15 -12.68
CA ALA A 181 1.19 7.92 -12.37
C ALA A 181 2.17 7.60 -13.50
N GLY A 182 3.32 7.04 -13.17
CA GLY A 182 4.31 6.64 -14.17
C GLY A 182 5.36 5.69 -13.60
N TRP A 183 6.07 5.03 -14.50
CA TRP A 183 7.23 4.19 -14.20
C TRP A 183 8.51 5.02 -14.30
N TYR A 184 9.37 4.94 -13.29
CA TYR A 184 10.57 5.75 -13.17
C TYR A 184 11.78 4.91 -12.73
N ASP A 185 12.85 4.95 -13.52
CA ASP A 185 14.14 4.35 -13.15
C ASP A 185 14.98 5.29 -12.25
N GLU A 186 14.62 6.57 -12.21
CA GLU A 186 15.28 7.60 -11.42
C GLU A 186 14.28 8.66 -10.95
N LEU A 187 14.63 9.41 -9.91
CA LEU A 187 13.79 10.49 -9.42
C LEU A 187 13.63 11.58 -10.51
N PRO A 188 12.39 11.95 -10.90
CA PRO A 188 12.16 12.94 -11.95
C PRO A 188 12.57 14.36 -11.56
N ALA A 189 12.78 14.61 -10.28
CA ALA A 189 13.42 15.79 -9.71
C ALA A 189 14.10 15.37 -8.41
N ASP A 190 15.23 15.98 -8.06
CA ASP A 190 15.85 15.76 -6.74
C ASP A 190 15.07 16.60 -5.72
N PRO A 191 14.27 15.99 -4.84
CA PRO A 191 13.56 16.77 -3.85
C PRO A 191 14.57 17.25 -2.81
N ASP A 192 14.61 18.58 -2.61
CA ASP A 192 15.25 19.22 -1.44
C ASP A 192 14.61 18.80 -0.10
N GLU A 193 13.60 17.93 -0.13
CA GLU A 193 12.89 17.43 1.04
C GLU A 193 13.62 16.24 1.67
N SER A 194 13.60 16.20 3.00
CA SER A 194 14.00 15.05 3.80
C SER A 194 12.81 14.61 4.64
N GLY A 195 12.60 13.30 4.75
CA GLY A 195 11.44 12.74 5.44
C GLY A 195 11.18 11.29 5.07
N ASP A 196 10.24 10.66 5.77
CA ASP A 196 9.94 9.24 5.57
C ASP A 196 9.37 8.96 4.17
N VAL A 197 8.59 9.89 3.59
CA VAL A 197 8.03 9.73 2.23
C VAL A 197 9.14 9.56 1.18
N ILE A 198 10.08 10.51 1.11
CA ILE A 198 11.18 10.42 0.16
C ILE A 198 12.19 9.32 0.55
N GLY A 199 12.34 9.04 1.85
CA GLY A 199 13.14 7.93 2.34
C GLY A 199 12.59 6.56 1.97
N ASP A 200 11.29 6.46 1.70
CA ASP A 200 10.65 5.25 1.17
C ASP A 200 10.85 5.15 -0.34
N VAL A 201 10.64 6.24 -1.09
CA VAL A 201 10.90 6.26 -2.54
C VAL A 201 12.35 5.88 -2.84
N ARG A 202 13.31 6.48 -2.13
CA ARG A 202 14.75 6.16 -2.28
C ARG A 202 15.06 4.70 -1.91
N ALA A 203 14.35 4.11 -0.95
CA ALA A 203 14.57 2.72 -0.57
C ALA A 203 14.07 1.70 -1.61
N VAL A 204 13.14 2.11 -2.49
CA VAL A 204 12.61 1.25 -3.56
C VAL A 204 13.39 1.42 -4.87
N LEU A 205 14.02 2.59 -5.08
CA LEU A 205 14.85 2.89 -6.25
C LEU A 205 16.30 2.39 -6.17
N ASP A 206 16.81 2.04 -4.97
CA ASP A 206 18.19 1.58 -4.73
C ASP A 206 18.32 0.06 -4.92
#